data_AF-A0A496BIG9-F1
#
_entry.id   AF-A0A496BIG9-F1
#
_cell.length_a   1.000
_cell.length_b   1.000
_cell.length_c   1.000
_cell.angle_alpha   90.00
_cell.angle_beta   90.00
_cell.angle_gamma   90.00
#
_symmetry.space_group_name_H-M   'P 1'
#
loop_
_entity.id
_entity.type
_entity.pdbx_description
1 polymer ?
#
loop_
_entity_poly.entity_id
_entity_poly.type
_entity_poly.pdbx_seq_one_letter_code
_entity_poly.pdbx_strand_id
1 'polypeptide(L)'
;METLKRIIGVVLIVIAAIVALQTVLEPIYHTSTADSPHSSTWDYINPLSLISIILGVIFGYIRMRRAGADASVQEFIAANTLFYGFMFVAIIFLWNWFGISGVGQDFTGVDHGTRSLVWILFDATLPLLNGAMGVHLLRSSG
;
A
#
# COMPACT_ATOMS: atom_id res chain seq x y z
N MET A 1 15.19 -17.89 7.30
CA MET A 1 14.69 -16.90 6.31
C MET A 1 13.25 -17.20 5.88
N GLU A 2 12.87 -18.47 5.72
CA GLU A 2 11.51 -18.88 5.31
C GLU A 2 10.43 -18.47 6.31
N THR A 3 10.64 -18.70 7.61
CA THR A 3 9.68 -18.28 8.66
C THR A 3 9.39 -16.78 8.62
N LEU A 4 10.43 -15.95 8.38
CA LEU A 4 10.28 -14.50 8.27
C LEU A 4 9.43 -14.11 7.06
N LYS A 5 9.69 -14.71 5.89
CA LYS A 5 8.86 -14.48 4.69
C LYS A 5 7.41 -14.87 4.95
N ARG A 6 7.17 -15.99 5.64
CA ARG A 6 5.83 -16.46 5.97
C ARG A 6 5.09 -15.48 6.88
N ILE A 7 5.73 -15.02 7.96
CA ILE A 7 5.16 -14.02 8.87
C ILE A 7 4.82 -12.73 8.12
N ILE A 8 5.76 -12.22 7.33
CA ILE A 8 5.55 -10.99 6.55
C ILE A 8 4.43 -11.19 5.53
N GLY A 9 4.37 -12.36 4.88
CA GLY A 9 3.29 -12.68 3.94
C GLY A 9 1.91 -12.63 4.59
N VAL A 10 1.76 -13.17 5.81
CA VAL A 10 0.51 -13.05 6.59
C VAL A 10 0.23 -11.60 6.95
N VAL A 11 1.23 -10.85 7.44
CA VAL A 11 1.06 -9.44 7.83
C VAL A 11 0.57 -8.60 6.66
N LEU A 12 1.15 -8.76 5.46
CA LEU A 12 0.71 -8.04 4.27
C LEU A 12 -0.75 -8.37 3.90
N ILE A 13 -1.15 -9.65 3.96
CA ILE A 13 -2.54 -10.05 3.67
C ILE A 13 -3.51 -9.47 4.71
N VAL A 14 -3.15 -9.47 5.99
CA VAL A 14 -3.99 -8.90 7.05
C VAL A 14 -4.16 -7.39 6.84
N ILE A 15 -3.08 -6.66 6.53
CA ILE A 15 -3.16 -5.23 6.24
C ILE A 15 -4.00 -4.98 4.97
N ALA A 16 -3.85 -5.81 3.93
CA ALA A 16 -4.68 -5.72 2.74
C ALA A 16 -6.18 -5.85 3.06
N ALA A 17 -6.54 -6.81 3.92
CA ALA A 17 -7.92 -7.00 4.36
C ALA A 17 -8.43 -5.81 5.18
N ILE A 18 -7.62 -5.27 6.09
CA ILE A 18 -8.00 -4.09 6.90
C ILE A 18 -8.27 -2.88 6.00
N VAL A 19 -7.33 -2.56 5.09
CA VAL A 19 -7.47 -1.42 4.17
C VAL A 19 -8.69 -1.60 3.28
N ALA A 20 -8.84 -2.78 2.65
CA ALA A 20 -9.99 -3.04 1.77
C ALA A 20 -11.34 -2.96 2.50
N LEU A 21 -11.43 -3.51 3.72
CA LEU A 21 -12.65 -3.42 4.53
C LEU A 21 -12.94 -1.97 4.92
N GLN A 22 -11.93 -1.22 5.36
CA GLN A 22 -12.12 0.19 5.72
C GLN A 22 -12.64 1.00 4.52
N THR A 23 -12.02 0.88 3.35
CA THR A 23 -12.44 1.59 2.13
C THR A 23 -13.90 1.30 1.77
N VAL A 24 -14.35 0.06 1.92
CA VAL A 24 -15.74 -0.33 1.60
C VAL A 24 -16.73 0.08 2.69
N LEU A 25 -16.32 0.05 3.95
CA LEU A 25 -17.21 0.31 5.08
C LEU A 25 -17.29 1.80 5.45
N GLU A 26 -16.27 2.61 5.17
CA GLU A 26 -16.24 4.04 5.50
C GLU A 26 -17.44 4.83 4.93
N PRO A 27 -17.90 4.60 3.69
CA PRO A 27 -19.13 5.18 3.19
C PRO A 27 -20.41 4.76 3.94
N ILE A 28 -20.36 3.75 4.82
CA ILE A 28 -21.54 3.27 5.54
C ILE A 28 -21.71 4.02 6.87
N TYR A 29 -20.62 4.35 7.57
CA TYR A 29 -20.69 5.00 8.89
C TYR A 29 -20.32 6.48 8.90
N HIS A 30 -19.91 7.08 7.77
CA HIS A 30 -19.77 8.54 7.56
C HIS A 30 -19.35 9.32 8.82
N THR A 31 -18.14 9.04 9.32
CA THR A 31 -17.60 9.72 10.52
C THR A 31 -16.81 11.00 10.19
N SER A 32 -16.78 11.43 8.92
CA SER A 32 -16.13 12.66 8.52
C SER A 32 -16.93 13.87 9.03
N THR A 33 -16.24 14.79 9.71
CA THR A 33 -16.79 16.07 10.17
C THR A 33 -16.14 17.21 9.40
N ALA A 34 -16.69 18.42 9.48
CA ALA A 34 -16.08 19.60 8.86
C ALA A 34 -14.65 19.86 9.38
N ASP A 35 -14.34 19.43 10.59
CA ASP A 35 -13.04 19.59 11.24
C ASP A 35 -12.09 18.39 11.03
N SER A 36 -12.62 17.25 10.56
CA SER A 36 -11.86 16.02 10.33
C SER A 36 -12.34 15.36 9.02
N PRO A 37 -11.65 15.61 7.89
CA PRO A 37 -12.09 15.16 6.58
C PRO A 37 -11.96 13.64 6.39
N HIS A 38 -11.39 12.91 7.35
CA HIS A 38 -11.20 11.46 7.34
C HIS A 38 -11.69 10.83 8.65
N SER A 39 -12.08 9.55 8.62
CA SER A 39 -12.37 8.81 9.85
C SER A 39 -11.11 8.66 10.71
N SER A 40 -11.25 8.79 12.04
CA SER A 40 -10.14 8.59 13.00
C SER A 40 -9.47 7.22 12.89
N THR A 41 -10.15 6.23 12.30
CA THR A 41 -9.57 4.92 12.00
C THR A 41 -8.35 5.02 11.07
N TRP A 42 -8.33 5.97 10.14
CA TRP A 42 -7.19 6.18 9.23
C TRP A 42 -5.91 6.62 9.94
N ASP A 43 -6.02 7.19 11.15
CA ASP A 43 -4.84 7.54 11.96
C ASP A 43 -4.07 6.28 12.39
N TYR A 44 -4.74 5.13 12.49
CA TYR A 44 -4.12 3.83 12.76
C TYR A 44 -3.78 3.07 11.47
N ILE A 45 -4.62 3.18 10.43
CA ILE A 45 -4.40 2.46 9.17
C ILE A 45 -3.21 3.06 8.40
N ASN A 46 -3.01 4.37 8.40
CA ASN A 46 -1.91 5.00 7.66
C ASN A 46 -0.51 4.51 8.11
N PRO A 47 -0.18 4.43 9.42
CA PRO A 47 1.06 3.81 9.87
C PRO A 47 1.21 2.34 9.45
N LEU A 48 0.14 1.54 9.51
CA LEU A 48 0.16 0.15 9.06
C LEU A 48 0.41 0.04 7.55
N SER A 49 -0.26 0.89 6.77
CA SER A 49 -0.06 1.05 5.35
C SER A 49 1.39 1.38 5.02
N LEU A 50 2.01 2.35 5.71
CA LEU A 50 3.42 2.70 5.54
C LEU A 50 4.34 1.51 5.77
N ILE A 51 4.13 0.77 6.87
CA ILE A 51 4.91 -0.45 7.17
C ILE A 51 4.76 -1.46 6.03
N SER A 52 3.53 -1.69 5.55
CA SER A 52 3.27 -2.63 4.46
C SER A 52 3.93 -2.21 3.15
N ILE A 53 3.94 -0.91 2.84
CA ILE A 53 4.62 -0.34 1.67
C ILE A 53 6.12 -0.56 1.77
N ILE A 54 6.74 -0.27 2.91
CA ILE A 54 8.18 -0.47 3.13
C ILE A 54 8.55 -1.94 2.91
N LEU A 55 7.79 -2.86 3.52
CA LEU A 55 8.00 -4.29 3.33
C LEU A 55 7.78 -4.70 1.86
N GLY A 56 6.72 -4.20 1.22
CA GLY A 56 6.42 -4.44 -0.19
C GLY A 56 7.54 -3.98 -1.13
N VAL A 57 8.11 -2.79 -0.89
CA VAL A 57 9.27 -2.28 -1.64
C VAL A 57 10.50 -3.18 -1.43
N ILE A 58 10.82 -3.54 -0.19
CA ILE A 58 11.99 -4.38 0.12
C ILE A 58 11.86 -5.76 -0.55
N PHE A 59 10.75 -6.46 -0.34
CA PHE A 59 10.57 -7.80 -0.89
C PHE A 59 10.30 -7.79 -2.40
N GLY A 60 9.66 -6.74 -2.91
CA GLY A 60 9.52 -6.48 -4.34
C GLY A 60 10.87 -6.28 -5.01
N TYR A 61 11.74 -5.46 -4.42
CA TYR A 61 13.10 -5.25 -4.92
C TYR A 61 13.90 -6.55 -4.93
N ILE A 62 13.84 -7.33 -3.85
CA ILE A 62 14.51 -8.63 -3.76
C ILE A 62 14.02 -9.58 -4.86
N ARG A 63 12.70 -9.64 -5.10
CA ARG A 63 12.11 -10.47 -6.17
C ARG A 63 12.55 -9.99 -7.55
N MET A 64 12.43 -8.69 -7.82
CA MET A 64 12.85 -8.06 -9.08
C MET A 64 14.34 -8.33 -9.38
N ARG A 65 15.21 -8.18 -8.38
CA ARG A 65 16.65 -8.46 -8.53
C ARG A 65 16.97 -9.92 -8.85
N ARG A 66 16.11 -10.86 -8.43
CA ARG A 66 16.26 -12.29 -8.71
C ARG A 66 15.68 -12.69 -10.06
N ALA A 67 14.66 -11.98 -10.53
CA ALA A 67 14.11 -12.11 -11.87
C ALA A 67 15.05 -11.45 -12.90
N GLY A 68 16.21 -12.07 -13.11
CA GLY A 68 17.24 -11.64 -14.06
C GLY A 68 16.93 -12.03 -15.52
N ALA A 69 17.95 -12.00 -16.37
CA ALA A 69 17.83 -12.25 -17.81
C ALA A 69 17.28 -13.64 -18.17
N ASP A 70 17.48 -14.63 -17.30
CA ASP A 70 17.05 -16.01 -17.51
C ASP A 70 15.65 -16.31 -16.95
N ALA A 71 14.99 -15.32 -16.34
CA ALA A 71 13.63 -15.50 -15.82
C ALA A 71 12.62 -15.62 -16.97
N SER A 72 11.54 -16.38 -16.75
CA SER A 72 10.42 -16.36 -17.68
C SER A 72 9.83 -14.95 -17.78
N VAL A 73 9.29 -14.59 -18.94
CA VAL A 73 8.65 -13.28 -19.18
C VAL A 73 7.58 -12.99 -18.11
N GLN A 74 6.82 -14.01 -17.71
CA GLN A 74 5.79 -13.88 -16.68
C GLN A 74 6.37 -13.52 -15.31
N GLU A 75 7.46 -14.17 -14.88
CA GLU A 75 8.10 -13.86 -13.59
C GLU A 75 8.77 -12.49 -13.62
N PHE A 76 9.39 -12.13 -14.75
CA PHE A 76 9.97 -10.80 -14.94
C PHE A 76 8.90 -9.70 -14.80
N ILE A 77 7.78 -9.82 -15.51
CA ILE A 77 6.69 -8.85 -15.43
C ILE A 77 6.13 -8.81 -14.00
N ALA A 78 5.80 -9.96 -13.40
CA ALA A 78 5.23 -10.00 -12.06
C ALA A 78 6.14 -9.36 -11.00
N ALA A 79 7.45 -9.62 -11.05
CA ALA A 79 8.42 -9.06 -10.11
C ALA A 79 8.58 -7.54 -10.27
N ASN A 80 8.67 -7.05 -11.52
CA ASN A 80 8.77 -5.62 -11.81
C ASN A 80 7.47 -4.89 -11.44
N THR A 81 6.30 -5.44 -11.80
CA THR A 81 5.00 -4.85 -11.47
C THR A 81 4.82 -4.69 -9.97
N LEU A 82 5.21 -5.68 -9.16
CA LEU A 82 5.13 -5.56 -7.71
C LEU A 82 6.06 -4.48 -7.16
N PHE A 83 7.33 -4.48 -7.58
CA PHE A 83 8.29 -3.48 -7.10
C PHE A 83 7.87 -2.06 -7.48
N TYR A 84 7.63 -1.81 -8.77
CA TYR A 84 7.24 -0.48 -9.24
C TYR A 84 5.84 -0.10 -8.77
N GLY A 85 4.93 -1.06 -8.59
CA GLY A 85 3.62 -0.83 -7.98
C GLY A 85 3.75 -0.31 -6.55
N PHE A 86 4.59 -0.94 -5.72
CA PHE A 86 4.84 -0.46 -4.36
C PHE A 86 5.55 0.90 -4.33
N MET A 87 6.49 1.15 -5.25
CA MET A 87 7.12 2.47 -5.37
C MET A 87 6.12 3.55 -5.74
N PHE A 88 5.23 3.27 -6.71
CA PHE A 88 4.16 4.17 -7.09
C PHE A 88 3.22 4.46 -5.91
N VAL A 89 2.77 3.42 -5.22
CA VAL A 89 1.91 3.54 -4.03
C VAL A 89 2.61 4.31 -2.91
N ALA A 90 3.91 4.11 -2.68
CA ALA A 90 4.68 4.88 -1.70
C ALA A 90 4.67 6.38 -2.01
N ILE A 91 4.88 6.75 -3.28
CA ILE A 91 4.91 8.15 -3.70
C ILE A 91 3.56 8.81 -3.46
N ILE A 92 2.47 8.21 -3.96
CA ILE A 92 1.14 8.79 -3.83
C ILE A 92 0.67 8.83 -2.37
N PHE A 93 0.99 7.81 -1.58
CA PHE A 93 0.64 7.72 -0.17
C PHE A 93 1.33 8.80 0.65
N LEU A 94 2.66 8.92 0.53
CA LEU A 94 3.43 9.92 1.28
C LEU A 94 3.06 11.34 0.87
N TRP A 95 2.84 11.58 -0.43
CA TRP A 95 2.37 12.87 -0.92
C TRP A 95 1.03 13.26 -0.29
N ASN A 96 0.08 12.33 -0.24
CA ASN A 96 -1.25 12.60 0.28
C ASN A 96 -1.26 12.71 1.82
N TRP A 97 -0.56 11.83 2.51
CA TRP A 97 -0.49 11.82 3.97
C TRP A 97 0.19 13.08 4.53
N PHE A 98 1.30 13.52 3.94
CA PHE A 98 1.96 14.77 4.34
C PHE A 98 1.14 16.02 4.00
N GLY A 99 0.35 15.95 2.93
CA GLY A 99 -0.60 17.00 2.59
C GLY A 99 -1.65 17.18 3.70
N ILE A 100 -2.21 16.09 4.21
CA ILE A 100 -3.28 16.12 5.23
C ILE A 100 -2.74 16.43 6.63
N SER A 101 -1.54 15.96 6.97
CA SER A 101 -0.94 16.17 8.30
C SER A 101 -0.47 17.60 8.58
N GLY A 102 -0.71 18.55 7.66
CA GLY A 102 -0.29 19.95 7.82
C GLY A 102 1.19 20.19 7.48
N VAL A 103 2.01 19.13 7.40
CA VAL A 103 3.46 19.20 7.15
C VAL A 103 3.77 19.72 5.73
N GLY A 104 2.84 19.59 4.80
CA GLY A 104 2.99 20.01 3.40
C GLY A 104 1.85 20.87 2.85
N GLN A 105 1.12 21.62 3.68
CA GLN A 105 0.01 22.47 3.19
C GLN A 105 0.45 23.48 2.13
N ASP A 106 1.69 23.97 2.21
CA ASP A 106 2.27 24.91 1.23
C ASP A 106 2.94 24.22 0.02
N PHE A 107 3.03 22.89 -0.01
CA PHE A 107 3.93 22.20 -0.93
C PHE A 107 3.38 22.05 -2.35
N THR A 108 2.06 22.11 -2.56
CA THR A 108 1.46 21.87 -3.89
C THR A 108 0.26 22.72 -4.30
N GLY A 109 -0.34 23.54 -3.42
CA GLY A 109 -1.49 24.39 -3.80
C GLY A 109 -2.71 23.63 -4.33
N VAL A 110 -2.79 22.32 -4.08
CA VAL A 110 -3.83 21.42 -4.59
C VAL A 110 -5.01 21.35 -3.61
N ASP A 111 -6.23 21.37 -4.15
CA ASP A 111 -7.47 21.32 -3.38
C ASP A 111 -7.77 19.95 -2.73
N HIS A 112 -8.77 19.93 -1.85
CA HIS A 112 -9.20 18.72 -1.15
C HIS A 112 -9.80 17.66 -2.08
N GLY A 113 -10.41 18.06 -3.21
CA GLY A 113 -11.05 17.14 -4.15
C GLY A 113 -10.04 16.23 -4.85
N THR A 114 -8.92 16.81 -5.29
CA THR A 114 -7.84 16.06 -5.93
C THR A 114 -7.17 15.08 -4.96
N ARG A 115 -6.99 15.50 -3.70
CA ARG A 115 -6.43 14.63 -2.64
C ARG A 115 -7.35 13.45 -2.30
N SER A 116 -8.67 13.65 -2.33
CA SER A 116 -9.64 12.56 -2.17
C SER A 116 -9.53 11.51 -3.28
N LEU A 117 -9.38 11.93 -4.55
CA LEU A 117 -9.19 10.99 -5.67
C LEU A 117 -7.92 10.15 -5.53
N VAL A 118 -6.83 10.75 -5.03
CA VAL A 118 -5.57 10.03 -4.81
C VAL A 118 -5.71 8.99 -3.69
N TRP A 119 -6.52 9.25 -2.66
CA TRP A 119 -6.84 8.26 -1.63
C TRP A 119 -7.62 7.08 -2.19
N ILE A 120 -8.61 7.31 -3.04
CA ILE A 120 -9.36 6.21 -3.69
C ILE A 120 -8.41 5.32 -4.52
N LEU A 121 -7.46 5.93 -5.24
CA LEU A 121 -6.47 5.16 -6.01
C LEU A 121 -5.56 4.33 -5.09
N PHE A 122 -5.10 4.93 -3.99
CA PHE A 122 -4.31 4.24 -2.99
C PHE A 122 -5.07 3.06 -2.36
N ASP A 123 -6.31 3.30 -1.94
CA ASP A 123 -7.21 2.34 -1.32
C ASP A 123 -7.49 1.14 -2.22
N ALA A 124 -7.63 1.36 -3.53
CA ALA A 124 -7.83 0.29 -4.49
C ALA A 124 -6.53 -0.49 -4.77
N THR A 125 -5.38 0.17 -4.77
CA THR A 125 -4.11 -0.42 -5.22
C THR A 125 -3.35 -1.14 -4.12
N LEU A 126 -3.29 -0.58 -2.90
CA LEU A 126 -2.49 -1.16 -1.82
C LEU A 126 -2.96 -2.56 -1.41
N PRO A 127 -4.27 -2.86 -1.25
CA PRO A 127 -4.73 -4.21 -0.93
C PRO A 127 -4.33 -5.24 -1.99
N LEU A 128 -4.40 -4.88 -3.27
CA LEU A 128 -4.04 -5.77 -4.37
C LEU A 128 -2.55 -6.10 -4.35
N LEU A 129 -1.69 -5.09 -4.17
CA LEU A 129 -0.24 -5.28 -4.09
C LEU A 129 0.17 -6.07 -2.85
N ASN A 130 -0.40 -5.74 -1.69
CA ASN A 130 -0.15 -6.45 -0.43
C ASN A 130 -0.62 -7.90 -0.51
N GLY A 131 -1.81 -8.15 -1.07
CA GLY A 131 -2.33 -9.50 -1.27
C GLY A 131 -1.45 -10.31 -2.22
N ALA A 132 -1.08 -9.75 -3.37
CA ALA A 132 -0.23 -10.43 -4.35
C ALA A 132 1.17 -10.75 -3.80
N MET A 133 1.81 -9.78 -3.13
CA MET A 133 3.11 -9.99 -2.49
C MET A 133 3.01 -10.98 -1.33
N GLY A 134 1.99 -10.85 -0.48
CA GLY A 134 1.80 -11.72 0.67
C GLY A 134 1.62 -13.18 0.26
N VAL A 135 0.77 -13.45 -0.74
CA VAL A 135 0.58 -14.79 -1.31
C VAL A 135 1.87 -15.32 -1.92
N HIS A 136 2.63 -14.50 -2.64
CA HIS A 136 3.93 -14.90 -3.17
C HIS A 136 4.91 -15.30 -2.06
N LEU A 137 5.04 -14.49 -1.00
CA LEU A 137 5.94 -14.78 0.12
C LEU A 137 5.57 -16.09 0.81
N LEU A 138 4.28 -16.34 1.03
CA LEU A 138 3.78 -17.61 1.59
C LEU A 138 4.15 -18.81 0.71
N ARG A 139 3.91 -18.72 -0.60
CA ARG A 139 4.22 -19.80 -1.56
C ARG A 139 5.71 -20.03 -1.73
N SER A 140 6.54 -19.01 -1.58
CA SER A 140 8.00 -19.10 -1.71
C SER A 140 8.72 -19.60 -0.44
N SER A 141 7.95 -19.96 0.60
CA SER A 141 8.45 -20.35 1.93
C SER A 141 8.13 -21.80 2.32
N GLY A 142 7.47 -22.56 1.43
CA GLY A 142 7.28 -24.00 1.52
C GLY A 142 8.00 -24.68 0.37
#